data_AF-A0AAV3SX41-F1
#
_entry.id   AF-A0AAV3SX41-F1
#
_cell.length_a   1.000
_cell.length_b   1.000
_cell.length_c   1.000
_cell.angle_alpha   90.00
_cell.angle_beta   90.00
_cell.angle_gamma   90.00
#
_symmetry.space_group_name_H-M   'P 1'
#
loop_
_entity.id
_entity.type
_entity.pdbx_description
1 polymer ?
#
loop_
_entity_poly.entity_id
_entity_poly.type
_entity_poly.pdbx_seq_one_letter_code
_entity_poly.pdbx_strand_id
1 'polypeptide(L)'
;MVDIISNLVAYGAGVVSVFIFRDVLPFEYKRWRRNQIEKENDRQKWFQQVNNAASDIESTWDHEFSQVVEKDNPQPDHSKIQRELGRQAGVLIKLEGRIEAGDNVDEELQAAMTDLISACQEIENLPLHMNSQSDFKEREEEILNLSQKVRKLSKKEI
;
A
#
# COMPACT_ATOMS: atom_id res chain seq x y z
N MET A 1 -3.66 -70.74 -5.50
CA MET A 1 -2.34 -70.10 -5.31
C MET A 1 -2.40 -68.63 -5.78
N VAL A 2 -3.42 -67.87 -5.34
CA VAL A 2 -3.66 -66.47 -5.76
C VAL A 2 -3.82 -65.52 -4.54
N ASP A 3 -4.03 -66.05 -3.34
CA ASP A 3 -4.29 -65.24 -2.13
C ASP A 3 -3.06 -64.56 -1.49
N ILE A 4 -1.84 -64.89 -1.92
CA ILE A 4 -0.61 -64.32 -1.32
C ILE A 4 -0.21 -63.00 -1.99
N ILE A 5 -0.57 -62.80 -3.27
CA ILE A 5 -0.18 -61.60 -4.02
C ILE A 5 -1.05 -60.39 -3.63
N SER A 6 -2.33 -60.62 -3.30
CA SER A 6 -3.27 -59.53 -2.95
C SER A 6 -2.91 -58.81 -1.65
N ASN A 7 -2.32 -59.49 -0.66
CA ASN A 7 -1.91 -58.85 0.59
C ASN A 7 -0.62 -58.02 0.44
N LEU A 8 0.33 -58.41 -0.42
CA LEU A 8 1.59 -57.68 -0.57
C LEU A 8 1.40 -56.29 -1.19
N VAL A 9 0.45 -56.16 -2.13
CA VAL A 9 0.11 -54.87 -2.76
C VAL A 9 -0.62 -53.94 -1.78
N ALA A 10 -1.47 -54.48 -0.90
CA ALA A 10 -2.16 -53.71 0.13
C ALA A 10 -1.18 -53.14 1.19
N TYR A 11 -0.18 -53.91 1.61
CA TYR A 11 0.87 -53.43 2.51
C TYR A 11 1.81 -52.42 1.82
N GLY A 12 2.17 -52.63 0.56
CA GLY A 12 3.01 -51.70 -0.20
C GLY A 12 2.37 -50.33 -0.41
N ALA A 13 1.08 -50.29 -0.76
CA ALA A 13 0.33 -49.04 -0.92
C ALA A 13 0.11 -48.31 0.42
N GLY A 14 -0.13 -49.05 1.51
CA GLY A 14 -0.28 -48.49 2.87
C GLY A 14 1.00 -47.84 3.40
N VAL A 15 2.18 -48.43 3.15
CA VAL A 15 3.45 -47.87 3.61
C VAL A 15 3.82 -46.60 2.82
N VAL A 16 3.64 -46.59 1.50
CA VAL A 16 3.92 -45.41 0.67
C VAL A 16 2.98 -44.25 1.02
N SER A 17 1.70 -44.53 1.27
CA SER A 17 0.75 -43.50 1.72
C SER A 17 1.10 -42.96 3.11
N VAL A 18 1.56 -43.78 4.06
CA VAL A 18 2.07 -43.31 5.36
C VAL A 18 3.29 -42.40 5.19
N PHE A 19 4.23 -42.68 4.29
CA PHE A 19 5.39 -41.80 4.04
C PHE A 19 4.99 -40.46 3.40
N ILE A 20 4.06 -40.46 2.44
CA ILE A 20 3.54 -39.22 1.85
C ILE A 20 2.80 -38.38 2.91
N PHE A 21 1.99 -39.02 3.75
CA PHE A 21 1.26 -38.34 4.83
C PHE A 21 2.18 -37.84 5.96
N ARG A 22 3.27 -38.55 6.25
CA ARG A 22 4.18 -38.23 7.36
C ARG A 22 5.23 -37.18 7.00
N ASP A 23 5.76 -37.20 5.78
CA ASP A 23 6.92 -36.38 5.43
C ASP A 23 6.61 -35.31 4.36
N VAL A 24 5.81 -35.63 3.34
CA VAL A 24 5.51 -34.70 2.23
C VAL A 24 4.41 -33.71 2.60
N LEU A 25 3.27 -34.19 3.11
CA LEU A 25 2.15 -33.31 3.48
C LEU A 25 2.55 -32.26 4.53
N PRO A 26 3.31 -32.58 5.60
CA PRO A 26 3.70 -31.57 6.58
C PRO A 26 4.73 -30.59 6.03
N PHE A 27 5.59 -31.00 5.09
CA PHE A 27 6.55 -30.11 4.45
C PHE A 27 5.87 -29.14 3.49
N GLU A 28 4.99 -29.64 2.62
CA GLU A 28 4.19 -28.80 1.72
C GLU A 28 3.25 -27.89 2.49
N TYR A 29 2.62 -28.40 3.57
CA TYR A 29 1.80 -27.57 4.46
C TYR A 29 2.62 -26.49 5.16
N LYS A 30 3.81 -26.79 5.67
CA LYS A 30 4.71 -25.78 6.28
C LYS A 30 5.16 -24.74 5.26
N ARG A 31 5.49 -25.16 4.03
CA ARG A 31 5.89 -24.27 2.94
C ARG A 31 4.73 -23.41 2.47
N TRP A 32 3.56 -24.00 2.25
CA TRP A 32 2.33 -23.29 1.92
C TRP A 32 1.98 -22.27 3.01
N ARG A 33 1.98 -22.68 4.28
CA ARG A 33 1.70 -21.79 5.41
C ARG A 33 2.72 -20.65 5.52
N ARG A 34 4.01 -20.91 5.29
CA ARG A 34 5.03 -19.85 5.26
C ARG A 34 4.79 -18.87 4.11
N ASN A 35 4.49 -19.38 2.91
CA ASN A 35 4.18 -18.54 1.75
C ASN A 35 2.92 -17.68 1.99
N GLN A 36 1.90 -18.20 2.70
CA GLN A 36 0.72 -17.42 3.08
C GLN A 36 1.08 -16.31 4.06
N ILE A 37 1.88 -16.62 5.10
CA ILE A 37 2.34 -15.63 6.09
C ILE A 37 3.20 -14.54 5.43
N GLU A 38 4.10 -14.91 4.51
CA GLU A 38 4.93 -13.96 3.77
C GLU A 38 4.07 -13.04 2.90
N LYS A 39 3.09 -13.59 2.17
CA LYS A 39 2.13 -12.81 1.38
C LYS A 39 1.31 -11.85 2.24
N GLU A 40 0.83 -12.30 3.40
CA GLU A 40 0.05 -11.47 4.32
C GLU A 40 0.90 -10.34 4.92
N ASN A 41 2.13 -10.64 5.34
CA ASN A 41 3.08 -9.63 5.83
C ASN A 41 3.42 -8.60 4.74
N ASP A 42 3.64 -9.03 3.50
CA ASP A 42 3.97 -8.12 2.41
C ASP A 42 2.76 -7.26 2.01
N ARG A 43 1.54 -7.80 2.12
CA ARG A 43 0.30 -7.03 1.98
C ARG A 43 0.15 -5.99 3.09
N GLN A 44 0.35 -6.36 4.36
CA GLN A 44 0.31 -5.41 5.49
C GLN A 44 1.36 -4.31 5.36
N LYS A 45 2.60 -4.66 4.98
CA LYS A 45 3.66 -3.67 4.71
C LYS A 45 3.26 -2.70 3.61
N TRP A 46 2.61 -3.18 2.55
CA TRP A 46 2.13 -2.32 1.47
C TRP A 46 1.08 -1.32 1.96
N PHE A 47 0.07 -1.77 2.72
CA PHE A 47 -0.92 -0.85 3.31
C PHE A 47 -0.28 0.13 4.28
N GLN A 48 0.73 -0.30 5.05
CA GLN A 48 1.47 0.58 5.94
C GLN A 48 2.27 1.64 5.16
N GLN A 49 2.85 1.28 4.02
CA GLN A 49 3.53 2.24 3.14
C GLN A 49 2.55 3.26 2.55
N VAL A 50 1.36 2.83 2.12
CA VAL A 50 0.29 3.73 1.65
C VAL A 50 -0.14 4.69 2.76
N ASN A 51 -0.41 4.17 3.96
CA ASN A 51 -0.79 5.00 5.10
C ASN A 51 0.30 6.02 5.46
N ASN A 52 1.57 5.60 5.45
CA ASN A 52 2.69 6.49 5.76
C ASN A 52 2.84 7.58 4.69
N ALA A 53 2.76 7.23 3.40
CA ALA A 53 2.83 8.22 2.33
C ALA A 53 1.71 9.27 2.41
N ALA A 54 0.48 8.85 2.69
CA ALA A 54 -0.64 9.78 2.90
C ALA A 54 -0.46 10.63 4.19
N SER A 55 0.10 10.05 5.26
CA SER A 55 0.43 10.80 6.47
C SER A 55 1.54 11.82 6.25
N ASP A 56 2.52 11.50 5.41
CA ASP A 56 3.62 12.41 5.06
C ASP A 56 3.12 13.61 4.24
N ILE A 57 2.11 13.39 3.38
CA ILE A 57 1.41 14.47 2.65
C ILE A 57 0.73 15.44 3.61
N GLU A 58 -0.08 14.92 4.56
CA GLU A 58 -0.71 15.76 5.59
C GLU A 58 0.34 16.51 6.42
N SER A 59 1.40 15.82 6.84
CA SER A 59 2.47 16.42 7.65
C SER A 59 3.22 17.50 6.88
N THR A 60 3.45 17.32 5.59
CA THR A 60 4.12 18.31 4.73
C THR A 60 3.26 19.54 4.60
N TRP A 61 1.97 19.35 4.34
CA TRP A 61 1.02 20.44 4.23
C TRP A 61 0.96 21.26 5.54
N ASP A 62 0.76 20.58 6.66
CA ASP A 62 0.65 21.24 7.98
C ASP A 62 1.93 21.99 8.35
N HIS A 63 3.10 21.36 8.23
CA HIS A 63 4.37 21.96 8.65
C HIS A 63 4.89 23.05 7.72
N GLU A 64 4.73 22.90 6.41
CA GLU A 64 5.34 23.78 5.42
C GLU A 64 4.38 24.87 4.94
N PHE A 65 3.06 24.66 5.04
CA PHE A 65 2.04 25.64 4.66
C PHE A 65 1.28 26.18 5.87
N SER A 66 0.46 25.36 6.54
CA SER A 66 -0.54 25.83 7.52
C SER A 66 0.13 26.50 8.74
N GLN A 67 1.12 25.85 9.36
CA GLN A 67 1.87 26.41 10.49
C GLN A 67 2.74 27.62 10.11
N VAL A 68 3.18 27.73 8.86
CA VAL A 68 3.98 28.87 8.39
C VAL A 68 3.09 30.10 8.20
N VAL A 69 1.91 29.90 7.61
CA VAL A 69 0.87 30.94 7.44
C VAL A 69 0.37 31.47 8.79
N GLU A 70 0.16 30.61 9.78
CA GLU A 70 -0.35 31.01 11.10
C GLU A 70 0.65 31.79 11.97
N LYS A 71 1.96 31.64 11.72
CA LYS A 71 3.02 32.21 12.58
C LYS A 71 3.46 33.63 12.19
N ASP A 72 2.72 34.34 11.34
CA ASP A 72 3.14 35.63 10.74
C ASP A 72 4.55 35.57 10.12
N ASN A 73 4.97 34.36 9.71
CA ASN A 73 6.29 34.11 9.15
C ASN A 73 6.33 34.57 7.67
N PRO A 74 7.53 34.74 7.08
CA PRO A 74 7.62 35.01 5.65
C PRO A 74 6.91 33.90 4.86
N GLN A 75 6.32 34.32 3.73
CA GLN A 75 5.52 33.52 2.82
C GLN A 75 6.03 32.07 2.68
N PRO A 76 5.13 31.06 2.74
CA PRO A 76 5.51 29.66 2.58
C PRO A 76 6.40 29.45 1.36
N ASP A 77 7.41 28.60 1.47
CA ASP A 77 8.20 28.20 0.31
C ASP A 77 7.38 27.22 -0.53
N HIS A 78 6.54 27.78 -1.40
CA HIS A 78 5.68 27.02 -2.30
C HIS A 78 6.47 26.05 -3.18
N SER A 79 7.71 26.37 -3.53
CA SER A 79 8.57 25.48 -4.32
C SER A 79 8.98 24.23 -3.54
N LYS A 80 9.20 24.38 -2.23
CA LYS A 80 9.48 23.26 -1.32
C LYS A 80 8.26 22.38 -1.15
N ILE A 81 7.07 22.97 -0.96
CA ILE A 81 5.81 22.23 -0.85
C ILE A 81 5.56 21.41 -2.13
N GLN A 82 5.65 22.04 -3.31
CA GLN A 82 5.47 21.35 -4.60
C GLN A 82 6.41 20.18 -4.78
N ARG A 83 7.71 20.37 -4.47
CA ARG A 83 8.70 19.31 -4.59
C ARG A 83 8.40 18.14 -3.67
N GLU A 84 8.01 18.41 -2.43
CA GLU A 84 7.78 17.36 -1.43
C GLU A 84 6.48 16.60 -1.71
N LEU A 85 5.42 17.30 -2.12
CA LEU A 85 4.17 16.66 -2.58
C LEU A 85 4.40 15.84 -3.85
N GLY A 86 5.17 16.34 -4.82
CA GLY A 86 5.55 15.58 -6.02
C GLY A 86 6.35 14.33 -5.68
N ARG A 87 7.28 14.42 -4.73
CA ARG A 87 8.04 13.26 -4.22
C ARG A 87 7.11 12.20 -3.62
N GLN A 88 6.12 12.60 -2.83
CA GLN A 88 5.19 11.71 -2.16
C GLN A 88 4.16 11.11 -3.13
N ALA A 89 3.66 11.90 -4.08
CA ALA A 89 2.87 11.41 -5.20
C ALA A 89 3.63 10.34 -6.00
N GLY A 90 4.92 10.56 -6.26
CA GLY A 90 5.79 9.56 -6.90
C GLY A 90 5.95 8.26 -6.10
N VAL A 91 5.82 8.29 -4.77
CA VAL A 91 5.77 7.09 -3.94
C VAL A 91 4.42 6.39 -4.10
N LEU A 92 3.31 7.13 -4.02
CA LEU A 92 1.96 6.58 -4.19
C LEU A 92 1.76 5.94 -5.57
N ILE A 93 2.25 6.56 -6.66
CA ILE A 93 2.21 6.00 -8.02
C ILE A 93 2.93 4.64 -8.08
N LYS A 94 4.09 4.51 -7.43
CA LYS A 94 4.82 3.23 -7.37
C LYS A 94 4.04 2.15 -6.62
N LEU A 95 3.31 2.55 -5.59
CA LEU A 95 2.47 1.64 -4.80
C LEU A 95 1.22 1.24 -5.58
N GLU A 96 0.59 2.17 -6.30
CA GLU A 96 -0.55 1.94 -7.19
C GLU A 96 -0.19 1.00 -8.35
N GLY A 97 0.99 1.12 -8.94
CA GLY A 97 1.46 0.21 -9.98
C GLY A 97 1.53 -1.28 -9.57
N ARG A 98 1.55 -1.58 -8.26
CA ARG A 98 1.41 -2.97 -7.77
C ARG A 98 -0.02 -3.49 -7.86
N ILE A 99 -1.02 -2.62 -7.73
CA ILE A 99 -2.44 -2.95 -7.91
C ILE A 99 -2.69 -3.33 -9.37
N GLU A 100 -2.16 -2.53 -10.31
CA GLU A 100 -2.23 -2.80 -11.75
C GLU A 100 -1.58 -4.13 -12.14
N ALA A 101 -0.55 -4.56 -11.40
CA ALA A 101 0.11 -5.84 -11.60
C ALA A 101 -0.70 -7.06 -11.09
N GLY A 102 -1.88 -6.84 -10.49
CA GLY A 102 -2.84 -7.89 -10.12
C GLY A 102 -2.99 -8.15 -8.62
N ASP A 103 -2.48 -7.27 -7.75
CA ASP A 103 -2.77 -7.34 -6.31
C ASP A 103 -4.25 -6.94 -6.06
N ASN A 104 -5.02 -7.79 -5.37
CA ASN A 104 -6.43 -7.54 -5.08
C ASN A 104 -6.58 -6.50 -3.95
N VAL A 105 -6.84 -5.25 -4.34
CA VAL A 105 -7.03 -4.11 -3.44
C VAL A 105 -8.46 -3.59 -3.59
N ASP A 106 -9.00 -3.05 -2.49
CA ASP A 106 -10.31 -2.44 -2.47
C ASP A 106 -10.39 -1.26 -3.47
N GLU A 107 -11.42 -1.26 -4.32
CA GLU A 107 -11.62 -0.26 -5.38
C GLU A 107 -11.77 1.17 -4.81
N GLU A 108 -12.35 1.31 -3.60
CA GLU A 108 -12.50 2.61 -2.94
C GLU A 108 -11.13 3.15 -2.50
N LEU A 109 -10.24 2.28 -2.01
CA LEU A 109 -8.87 2.67 -1.67
C LEU A 109 -8.07 3.04 -2.92
N GLN A 110 -8.17 2.24 -3.98
CA GLN A 110 -7.49 2.55 -5.23
C GLN A 110 -7.93 3.91 -5.78
N ALA A 111 -9.24 4.14 -5.89
CA ALA A 111 -9.77 5.42 -6.36
C ALA A 111 -9.30 6.60 -5.49
N ALA A 112 -9.35 6.45 -4.15
CA ALA A 112 -8.87 7.50 -3.25
C ALA A 112 -7.36 7.78 -3.41
N MET A 113 -6.55 6.76 -3.71
CA MET A 113 -5.12 6.93 -4.01
C MET A 113 -4.94 7.68 -5.33
N THR A 114 -5.65 7.30 -6.39
CA THR A 114 -5.59 7.97 -7.71
C THR A 114 -5.98 9.45 -7.59
N ASP A 115 -7.05 9.75 -6.85
CA ASP A 115 -7.51 11.12 -6.61
C ASP A 115 -6.45 11.93 -5.86
N LEU A 116 -5.85 11.35 -4.81
CA LEU A 116 -4.80 12.02 -4.03
C LEU A 116 -3.54 12.27 -4.87
N ILE A 117 -3.10 11.29 -5.67
CA ILE A 117 -1.98 11.43 -6.60
C ILE A 117 -2.24 12.59 -7.55
N SER A 118 -3.44 12.62 -8.16
CA SER A 118 -3.83 13.66 -9.10
C SER A 118 -3.80 15.04 -8.47
N ALA A 119 -4.38 15.20 -7.28
CA ALA A 119 -4.36 16.45 -6.54
C ALA A 119 -2.93 16.93 -6.22
N CYS A 120 -2.05 16.03 -5.77
CA CYS A 120 -0.65 16.35 -5.52
C CYS A 120 0.11 16.75 -6.80
N GLN A 121 -0.13 16.06 -7.92
CA GLN A 121 0.49 16.36 -9.20
C GLN A 121 -0.01 17.69 -9.80
N GLU A 122 -1.29 18.02 -9.62
CA GLU A 122 -1.82 19.31 -10.04
C GLU A 122 -1.07 20.46 -9.35
N ILE A 123 -0.78 20.31 -8.06
CA ILE A 123 0.01 21.30 -7.30
C ILE A 123 1.46 21.33 -7.74
N GLU A 124 2.10 20.16 -7.91
CA GLU A 124 3.48 20.07 -8.42
C GLU A 124 3.64 20.79 -9.76
N ASN A 125 2.62 20.71 -10.62
CA ASN A 125 2.62 21.31 -11.96
C ASN A 125 2.18 22.78 -11.98
N LEU A 126 1.81 23.39 -10.84
CA LEU A 126 1.47 24.81 -10.80
C LEU A 126 2.70 25.66 -11.14
N PRO A 127 2.58 26.65 -12.05
CA PRO A 127 3.70 27.51 -12.40
C PRO A 127 4.21 28.28 -11.16
N LEU A 128 5.52 28.23 -10.89
CA LEU A 128 6.13 28.88 -9.71
C LEU A 128 5.80 30.38 -9.56
N HIS A 129 5.56 31.08 -10.68
CA HIS A 129 5.19 32.50 -10.71
C HIS A 129 3.70 32.76 -10.44
N MET A 130 2.89 31.71 -10.39
CA MET A 130 1.47 31.70 -10.05
C MET A 130 1.21 31.09 -8.67
N ASN A 131 2.25 30.81 -7.88
CA ASN A 131 2.11 30.27 -6.52
C ASN A 131 1.59 31.36 -5.57
N SER A 132 0.28 31.63 -5.61
CA SER A 132 -0.38 32.46 -4.61
C SER A 132 -0.77 31.63 -3.39
N GLN A 133 -0.72 32.24 -2.21
CA GLN A 133 -1.18 31.58 -0.98
C GLN A 133 -2.66 31.19 -1.05
N SER A 134 -3.49 31.95 -1.78
CA SER A 134 -4.90 31.61 -2.01
C SER A 134 -5.05 30.31 -2.79
N ASP A 135 -4.26 30.09 -3.84
CA ASP A 135 -4.38 28.87 -4.66
C ASP A 135 -4.03 27.62 -3.85
N PHE A 136 -3.01 27.70 -2.99
CA PHE A 136 -2.68 26.60 -2.07
C PHE A 136 -3.81 26.41 -1.05
N LYS A 137 -4.32 27.48 -0.45
CA LYS A 137 -5.37 27.38 0.57
C LYS A 137 -6.68 26.79 0.03
N GLU A 138 -7.03 27.05 -1.23
CA GLU A 138 -8.20 26.43 -1.87
C GLU A 138 -8.04 24.91 -2.03
N ARG A 139 -6.81 24.43 -2.19
CA ARG A 139 -6.46 23.01 -2.35
C ARG A 139 -6.25 22.27 -1.01
N GLU A 140 -6.06 23.01 0.08
CA GLU A 140 -5.79 22.46 1.41
C GLU A 140 -6.86 21.47 1.85
N GLU A 141 -8.12 21.87 1.76
CA GLU A 141 -9.24 21.01 2.17
C GLU A 141 -9.31 19.72 1.34
N GLU A 142 -9.09 19.84 0.01
CA GLU A 142 -9.09 18.71 -0.91
C GLU A 142 -7.99 17.69 -0.56
N ILE A 143 -6.74 18.15 -0.45
CA ILE A 143 -5.59 17.26 -0.19
C ILE A 143 -5.68 16.61 1.19
N LEU A 144 -6.07 17.37 2.22
CA LEU A 144 -6.20 16.82 3.56
C LEU A 144 -7.33 15.80 3.65
N ASN A 145 -8.48 16.06 3.02
CA ASN A 145 -9.60 15.12 3.00
C ASN A 145 -9.24 13.82 2.26
N LEU A 146 -8.59 13.92 1.09
CA LEU A 146 -8.15 12.76 0.31
C LEU A 146 -7.10 11.94 1.06
N SER A 147 -6.11 12.60 1.67
CA SER A 147 -5.08 11.95 2.49
C SER A 147 -5.70 11.20 3.67
N GLN A 148 -6.63 11.83 4.38
CA GLN A 148 -7.34 11.19 5.50
C GLN A 148 -8.18 9.99 5.04
N LYS A 149 -8.81 10.08 3.86
CA LYS A 149 -9.57 8.97 3.28
C LYS A 149 -8.66 7.79 2.97
N VAL A 150 -7.51 8.02 2.31
CA VAL A 150 -6.51 6.98 2.02
C VAL A 150 -5.99 6.33 3.31
N ARG A 151 -5.65 7.12 4.34
CA ARG A 151 -5.21 6.61 5.65
C ARG A 151 -6.29 5.76 6.32
N LYS A 152 -7.54 6.21 6.32
CA LYS A 152 -8.66 5.49 6.92
C LYS A 152 -8.89 4.16 6.23
N LEU A 153 -8.86 4.13 4.90
CA LEU A 153 -9.09 2.92 4.11
C LEU A 153 -7.91 1.94 4.25
N SER A 154 -6.67 2.42 4.12
CA SER A 154 -5.46 1.59 4.29
C SER A 154 -5.34 1.00 5.70
N LYS A 155 -5.71 1.75 6.75
CA LYS A 155 -5.68 1.27 8.13
C LYS A 155 -6.73 0.20 8.45
N LYS A 156 -7.83 0.10 7.70
CA LYS A 156 -8.81 -1.00 7.87
C LYS A 156 -8.23 -2.36 7.47
N GLU A 157 -7.18 -2.35 6.65
CA GLU A 157 -6.56 -3.55 6.07
C GLU A 157 -5.32 -4.03 6.84
N ILE A 158 -4.93 -3.31 7.89
CA ILE A 158 -3.82 -3.62 8.82
C ILE A 158 -4.41 -4.15 10.12
#